data_AF-A0A318KS27-F1
#
_entry.id   AF-A0A318KS27-F1
#
_cell.length_a   1.000
_cell.length_b   1.000
_cell.length_c   1.000
_cell.angle_alpha   90.00
_cell.angle_beta   90.00
_cell.angle_gamma   90.00
#
_symmetry.space_group_name_H-M   'P 1'
#
loop_
_entity.id
_entity.type
_entity.pdbx_description
1 polymer ?
#
loop_
_entity_poly.entity_id
_entity_poly.type
_entity_poly.pdbx_seq_one_letter_code
_entity_poly.pdbx_strand_id
1 'polypeptide(L)'
;MSADLTPAISRFPVPELDALPEDLRARILAVQEKSGFIPNVFLTLAHRPDEFRAFFAYHDALMDKPGKLSKAEREMIVVATSNLNQCQYCVVAHGAILRIRAKDPLIADQVAINYRKADISERQKAMLDFAVKVSASAHLVGEADFAALKAHDFDEEDIWDIAAISAFFGMSNRLANVTSMRPNAEFYALGR
;
A
#
# COMPACT_ATOMS: atom_id res chain seq x y z
N MET A 1 -17.79 26.98 22.47
CA MET A 1 -16.37 26.82 22.08
C MET A 1 -16.18 25.34 21.76
N SER A 2 -16.42 24.92 20.52
CA SER A 2 -16.07 23.55 20.13
C SER A 2 -14.55 23.51 20.05
N ALA A 3 -13.90 22.72 20.91
CA ALA A 3 -12.53 22.35 20.67
C ALA A 3 -12.43 21.84 19.23
N ASP A 4 -11.47 22.35 18.48
CA ASP A 4 -11.19 21.92 17.11
C ASP A 4 -10.70 20.47 17.19
N LEU A 5 -11.65 19.52 17.18
CA LEU A 5 -11.39 18.09 17.37
C LEU A 5 -10.86 17.52 16.05
N THR A 6 -9.67 17.96 15.66
CA THR A 6 -8.91 17.26 14.63
C THR A 6 -8.65 15.85 15.14
N PRO A 7 -9.18 14.79 14.48
CA PRO A 7 -9.05 13.44 15.00
C PRO A 7 -7.58 13.03 15.03
N ALA A 8 -7.16 12.36 16.10
CA ALA A 8 -5.80 11.84 16.20
C ALA A 8 -5.48 10.92 15.01
N ILE A 9 -4.26 11.06 14.47
CA ILE A 9 -3.81 10.26 13.32
C ILE A 9 -3.20 8.91 13.73
N SER A 10 -2.94 8.71 15.03
CA SER A 10 -2.36 7.50 15.62
C SER A 10 -2.82 7.35 17.07
N ARG A 11 -2.83 6.10 17.55
CA ARG A 11 -2.95 5.70 18.96
C ARG A 11 -1.67 5.98 19.74
N PHE A 12 -0.53 5.99 19.07
CA PHE A 12 0.80 6.21 19.67
C PHE A 12 1.25 7.67 19.48
N PRO A 13 2.20 8.16 20.30
CA PRO A 13 2.74 9.51 20.15
C PRO A 13 3.30 9.76 18.75
N VAL A 14 2.91 10.88 18.15
CA VAL A 14 3.47 11.37 16.89
C VAL A 14 4.52 12.43 17.25
N PRO A 15 5.81 12.23 16.94
CA PRO A 15 6.84 13.20 17.24
C PRO A 15 6.71 14.46 16.37
N GLU A 16 7.05 15.61 16.94
CA GLU A 16 7.20 16.85 16.19
C GLU A 16 8.36 16.75 15.18
N LEU A 17 8.20 17.38 14.01
CA LEU A 17 9.17 17.24 12.91
C LEU A 17 10.57 17.77 13.24
N ASP A 18 10.68 18.76 14.12
CA ASP A 18 11.95 19.36 14.54
C ASP A 18 12.71 18.49 15.56
N ALA A 19 12.00 17.58 16.24
CA ALA A 19 12.58 16.60 17.14
C ALA A 19 13.07 15.32 16.43
N LEU A 20 12.81 15.19 15.13
CA LEU A 20 13.22 14.02 14.35
C LEU A 20 14.69 14.07 13.92
N PRO A 21 15.34 12.89 13.77
CA PRO A 21 16.61 12.79 13.07
C PRO A 21 16.55 13.45 11.68
N GLU A 22 17.66 14.10 11.29
CA GLU A 22 17.73 14.90 10.05
C GLU A 22 17.33 14.12 8.80
N ASP A 23 17.74 12.85 8.70
CA ASP A 23 17.44 11.98 7.56
C ASP A 23 15.95 11.67 7.43
N LEU A 24 15.26 11.42 8.55
CA LEU A 24 13.81 11.24 8.59
C LEU A 24 13.09 12.53 8.18
N ARG A 25 13.48 13.66 8.80
CA ARG A 25 12.90 14.96 8.51
C ARG A 25 13.07 15.32 7.03
N ALA A 26 14.26 15.13 6.46
CA ALA A 26 14.52 15.37 5.05
C ALA A 26 13.63 14.52 4.14
N ARG A 27 13.46 13.22 4.46
CA ARG A 27 12.56 12.34 3.70
C ARG A 27 11.09 12.79 3.78
N ILE A 28 10.63 13.21 4.96
CA ILE A 28 9.27 13.71 5.18
C ILE A 28 9.01 15.00 4.38
N LEU A 29 9.96 15.93 4.41
CA LEU A 29 9.84 17.18 3.66
C LEU A 29 9.87 16.93 2.14
N ALA A 30 10.68 15.98 1.68
CA ALA A 30 10.72 15.61 0.26
C ALA A 30 9.40 15.00 -0.24
N VAL A 31 8.68 14.21 0.58
CA VAL A 31 7.34 13.73 0.19
C VAL A 31 6.29 14.84 0.27
N GLN A 32 6.41 15.76 1.24
CA GLN A 32 5.54 16.93 1.34
C GLN A 32 5.63 17.81 0.09
N GLU A 33 6.85 18.10 -0.37
CA GLU A 33 7.08 18.90 -1.57
C GLU A 33 6.46 18.24 -2.82
N LYS A 34 6.58 16.92 -2.96
CA LYS A 34 6.07 16.18 -4.11
C LYS A 34 4.55 16.00 -4.12
N SER A 35 3.93 15.83 -2.95
CA SER A 35 2.51 15.46 -2.84
C SER A 35 1.61 16.59 -2.32
N GLY A 36 2.18 17.68 -1.82
CA GLY A 36 1.45 18.82 -1.24
C GLY A 36 1.03 18.62 0.23
N PHE A 37 1.20 17.42 0.79
CA PHE A 37 0.90 17.09 2.18
C PHE A 37 1.82 15.96 2.68
N ILE A 38 1.82 15.66 3.98
CA ILE A 38 2.58 14.52 4.52
C ILE A 38 1.63 13.35 4.73
N PRO A 39 1.78 12.22 4.02
CA PRO A 39 0.99 11.03 4.31
C PRO A 39 1.23 10.56 5.75
N ASN A 40 0.16 10.29 6.50
CA ASN A 40 0.25 10.05 7.94
C ASN A 40 1.12 8.83 8.30
N VAL A 41 1.33 7.86 7.41
CA VAL A 41 2.31 6.76 7.61
C VAL A 41 3.70 7.28 7.97
N PHE A 42 4.14 8.39 7.37
CA PHE A 42 5.44 8.97 7.68
C PHE A 42 5.50 9.49 9.12
N LEU A 43 4.49 10.26 9.53
CA LEU A 43 4.43 10.85 10.87
C LEU A 43 4.23 9.79 11.96
N THR A 44 3.35 8.83 11.71
CA THR A 44 3.02 7.77 12.66
C THR A 44 4.18 6.80 12.89
N LEU A 45 4.88 6.36 11.83
CA LEU A 45 6.02 5.47 11.96
C LEU A 45 7.27 6.18 12.48
N ALA A 46 7.36 7.51 12.34
CA ALA A 46 8.48 8.29 12.90
C ALA A 46 8.58 8.18 14.43
N HIS A 47 7.53 7.71 15.11
CA HIS A 47 7.59 7.30 16.53
C HIS A 47 8.74 6.31 16.81
N ARG A 48 9.11 5.48 15.82
CA ARG A 48 10.20 4.49 15.91
C ARG A 48 11.18 4.70 14.74
N PRO A 49 12.21 5.56 14.90
CA PRO A 49 13.06 5.98 13.78
C PRO A 49 13.76 4.84 13.02
N ASP A 50 14.26 3.81 13.72
CA ASP A 50 14.93 2.69 13.06
C ASP A 50 13.94 1.80 12.28
N GLU A 51 12.74 1.63 12.81
CA GLU A 51 11.64 0.92 12.13
C GLU A 51 11.16 1.71 10.91
N PHE A 52 11.06 3.05 11.01
CA PHE A 52 10.76 3.93 9.88
C PHE A 52 11.76 3.73 8.75
N ARG A 53 13.08 3.74 9.06
CA ARG A 53 14.12 3.57 8.05
C ARG A 53 13.99 2.23 7.31
N ALA A 54 13.84 1.15 8.07
CA ALA A 54 13.70 -0.19 7.50
C ALA A 54 12.42 -0.34 6.69
N PHE A 55 11.28 0.15 7.21
CA PHE A 55 9.99 0.11 6.54
C PHE A 55 10.07 0.79 5.18
N PHE A 56 10.58 2.00 5.15
CA PHE A 56 10.61 2.79 3.94
C PHE A 56 11.71 2.36 2.95
N ALA A 57 12.84 1.84 3.42
CA ALA A 57 13.83 1.21 2.55
C ALA A 57 13.23 -0.02 1.83
N TYR A 58 12.47 -0.84 2.55
CA TYR A 58 11.81 -2.01 1.95
C TYR A 58 10.66 -1.60 1.01
N HIS A 59 9.87 -0.59 1.39
CA HIS A 59 8.87 0.00 0.51
C HIS A 59 9.49 0.41 -0.83
N ASP A 60 10.58 1.18 -0.83
CA ASP A 60 11.19 1.70 -2.05
C ASP A 60 11.78 0.56 -2.90
N ALA A 61 12.40 -0.43 -2.26
CA ALA A 61 12.95 -1.61 -2.93
C ALA A 61 11.89 -2.42 -3.69
N LEU A 62 10.62 -2.40 -3.25
CA LEU A 62 9.52 -3.11 -3.89
C LEU A 62 8.72 -2.23 -4.86
N MET A 63 8.38 -1.01 -4.44
CA MET A 63 7.41 -0.16 -5.14
C MET A 63 8.04 0.68 -6.25
N ASP A 64 9.33 1.01 -6.17
CA ASP A 64 10.02 1.89 -7.13
C ASP A 64 11.06 1.19 -8.02
N LYS A 65 11.31 -0.11 -7.82
CA LYS A 65 12.27 -0.84 -8.67
C LYS A 65 11.79 -1.02 -10.12
N PRO A 66 12.70 -1.18 -11.11
CA PRO A 66 12.35 -1.67 -12.43
C PRO A 66 11.75 -3.09 -12.37
N GLY A 67 10.88 -3.43 -13.32
CA GLY A 67 10.25 -4.76 -13.42
C GLY A 67 9.10 -4.77 -14.43
N LYS A 68 8.50 -5.93 -14.67
CA LYS A 68 7.36 -6.04 -15.61
C LYS A 68 6.03 -5.65 -14.97
N LEU A 69 5.90 -5.73 -13.65
CA LEU A 69 4.76 -5.16 -12.93
C LEU A 69 4.79 -3.64 -13.06
N SER A 70 3.75 -3.09 -13.69
CA SER A 70 3.53 -1.66 -13.76
C SER A 70 3.27 -1.07 -12.38
N LYS A 71 3.47 0.25 -12.25
CA LYS A 71 3.15 0.96 -11.01
C LYS A 71 1.69 0.80 -10.59
N ALA A 72 0.76 0.75 -11.55
CA ALA A 72 -0.65 0.53 -11.26
C ALA A 72 -0.91 -0.90 -10.74
N GLU A 73 -0.29 -1.93 -11.34
CA GLU A 73 -0.43 -3.32 -10.89
C GLU A 73 0.08 -3.54 -9.47
N ARG A 74 1.20 -2.90 -9.11
CA ARG A 74 1.70 -2.92 -7.73
C ARG A 74 0.66 -2.37 -6.77
N GLU A 75 0.05 -1.23 -7.08
CA GLU A 75 -1.01 -0.64 -6.25
C GLU A 75 -2.29 -1.49 -6.20
N MET A 76 -2.66 -2.18 -7.28
CA MET A 76 -3.80 -3.12 -7.27
C MET A 76 -3.59 -4.25 -6.25
N ILE A 77 -2.37 -4.82 -6.19
CA ILE A 77 -2.00 -5.84 -5.20
C ILE A 77 -2.20 -5.28 -3.79
N VAL A 78 -1.71 -4.06 -3.54
CA VAL A 78 -1.85 -3.41 -2.23
C VAL A 78 -3.31 -3.21 -1.86
N VAL A 79 -4.14 -2.67 -2.76
CA VAL A 79 -5.55 -2.38 -2.49
C VAL A 79 -6.32 -3.68 -2.20
N ALA A 80 -6.14 -4.72 -3.03
CA ALA A 80 -6.84 -5.99 -2.87
C ALA A 80 -6.47 -6.69 -1.55
N THR A 81 -5.17 -6.79 -1.25
CA THR A 81 -4.68 -7.44 -0.02
C THR A 81 -4.99 -6.62 1.24
N SER A 82 -4.97 -5.28 1.14
CA SER A 82 -5.33 -4.39 2.25
C SER A 82 -6.80 -4.45 2.60
N ASN A 83 -7.68 -4.59 1.59
CA ASN A 83 -9.11 -4.78 1.85
C ASN A 83 -9.39 -6.12 2.54
N LEU A 84 -8.69 -7.19 2.15
CA LEU A 84 -8.78 -8.48 2.84
C LEU A 84 -8.41 -8.38 4.32
N ASN A 85 -7.43 -7.53 4.65
CA ASN A 85 -7.00 -7.24 6.02
C ASN A 85 -7.82 -6.10 6.69
N GLN A 86 -8.87 -5.60 6.05
CA GLN A 86 -9.71 -4.50 6.53
C GLN A 86 -8.91 -3.25 6.95
N CYS A 87 -7.81 -2.97 6.26
CA CYS A 87 -6.91 -1.89 6.62
C CYS A 87 -7.32 -0.57 5.98
N GLN A 88 -8.06 0.27 6.71
CA GLN A 88 -8.59 1.54 6.21
C GLN A 88 -7.53 2.47 5.63
N TYR A 89 -6.41 2.68 6.34
CA TYR A 89 -5.34 3.56 5.86
C TYR A 89 -4.84 3.14 4.48
N CYS A 90 -4.43 1.89 4.36
CA CYS A 90 -3.83 1.37 3.13
C CYS A 90 -4.84 1.32 1.98
N VAL A 91 -6.09 0.89 2.20
CA VAL A 91 -7.13 0.88 1.16
C VAL A 91 -7.38 2.30 0.62
N VAL A 92 -7.50 3.30 1.51
CA VAL A 92 -7.77 4.69 1.09
C VAL A 92 -6.56 5.30 0.39
N ALA A 93 -5.36 5.19 0.98
CA ALA A 93 -4.15 5.81 0.45
C ALA A 93 -3.72 5.18 -0.89
N HIS A 94 -3.61 3.85 -0.94
CA HIS A 94 -3.20 3.15 -2.16
C HIS A 94 -4.31 3.11 -3.20
N GLY A 95 -5.59 3.17 -2.80
CA GLY A 95 -6.69 3.37 -3.73
C GLY A 95 -6.58 4.71 -4.47
N ALA A 96 -6.21 5.78 -3.78
CA ALA A 96 -5.96 7.08 -4.40
C ALA A 96 -4.79 7.04 -5.40
N ILE A 97 -3.69 6.43 -5.00
CA ILE A 97 -2.50 6.30 -5.87
C ILE A 97 -2.84 5.43 -7.08
N LEU A 98 -3.57 4.33 -6.89
CA LEU A 98 -4.03 3.46 -7.96
C LEU A 98 -4.86 4.22 -9.00
N ARG A 99 -5.84 5.03 -8.59
CA ARG A 99 -6.64 5.84 -9.53
C ARG A 99 -5.75 6.73 -10.41
N ILE A 100 -4.76 7.37 -9.81
CA ILE A 100 -3.80 8.23 -10.54
C ILE A 100 -2.91 7.42 -11.49
N ARG A 101 -2.37 6.28 -11.05
CA ARG A 101 -1.45 5.46 -11.86
C ARG A 101 -2.16 4.75 -13.01
N ALA A 102 -3.37 4.24 -12.76
CA ALA A 102 -4.20 3.59 -13.77
C ALA A 102 -4.89 4.61 -14.69
N LYS A 103 -4.98 5.89 -14.27
CA LYS A 103 -5.78 6.92 -14.93
C LYS A 103 -7.26 6.52 -15.05
N ASP A 104 -7.76 5.90 -13.99
CA ASP A 104 -9.11 5.37 -13.90
C ASP A 104 -9.68 5.70 -12.51
N PRO A 105 -10.72 6.54 -12.41
CA PRO A 105 -11.27 6.95 -11.12
C PRO A 105 -12.09 5.85 -10.41
N LEU A 106 -12.51 4.81 -11.13
CA LEU A 106 -13.39 3.75 -10.60
C LEU A 106 -12.62 2.54 -10.11
N ILE A 107 -11.46 2.26 -10.72
CA ILE A 107 -10.74 1.00 -10.54
C ILE A 107 -10.42 0.64 -9.09
N ALA A 108 -10.07 1.64 -8.27
CA ALA A 108 -9.71 1.40 -6.88
C ALA A 108 -10.90 0.91 -6.04
N ASP A 109 -12.08 1.47 -6.27
CA ASP A 109 -13.29 1.08 -5.55
C ASP A 109 -13.72 -0.35 -5.96
N GLN A 110 -13.60 -0.66 -7.26
CA GLN A 110 -13.88 -2.00 -7.77
C GLN A 110 -12.92 -3.05 -7.20
N VAL A 111 -11.60 -2.79 -7.24
CA VAL A 111 -10.57 -3.69 -6.70
C VAL A 111 -10.74 -3.88 -5.20
N ALA A 112 -10.99 -2.80 -4.45
CA ALA A 112 -11.19 -2.86 -3.02
C ALA A 112 -12.43 -3.68 -2.65
N ILE A 113 -13.60 -3.39 -3.23
CA ILE A 113 -14.85 -4.05 -2.85
C ILE A 113 -14.87 -5.51 -3.31
N ASN A 114 -14.55 -5.75 -4.58
CA ASN A 114 -14.48 -7.09 -5.15
C ASN A 114 -13.70 -7.10 -6.47
N TYR A 115 -12.37 -7.28 -6.41
CA TYR A 115 -11.51 -7.30 -7.60
C TYR A 115 -11.95 -8.31 -8.68
N ARG A 116 -12.72 -9.35 -8.33
CA ARG A 116 -13.24 -10.34 -9.30
C ARG A 116 -14.32 -9.76 -10.23
N LYS A 117 -14.82 -8.57 -9.91
CA LYS A 117 -15.80 -7.79 -10.70
C LYS A 117 -15.21 -6.46 -11.18
N ALA A 118 -13.91 -6.25 -10.99
CA ALA A 118 -13.25 -5.06 -11.49
C ALA A 118 -13.02 -5.15 -13.00
N ASP A 119 -12.97 -3.98 -13.64
CA ASP A 119 -12.67 -3.81 -15.06
C ASP A 119 -11.16 -3.98 -15.30
N ILE A 120 -10.65 -5.18 -15.03
CA ILE A 120 -9.24 -5.57 -15.16
C ILE A 120 -9.07 -6.73 -16.15
N SER A 121 -7.88 -6.87 -16.70
CA SER A 121 -7.53 -8.00 -17.57
C SER A 121 -7.49 -9.32 -16.80
N GLU A 122 -7.64 -10.46 -17.49
CA GLU A 122 -7.46 -11.78 -16.86
C GLU A 122 -6.04 -11.96 -16.30
N ARG A 123 -5.03 -11.34 -16.90
CA ARG A 123 -3.66 -11.30 -16.35
C ARG A 123 -3.61 -10.62 -14.97
N GLN A 124 -4.22 -9.44 -14.86
CA GLN A 124 -4.29 -8.71 -13.58
C GLN A 124 -5.13 -9.48 -12.55
N LYS A 125 -6.21 -10.13 -12.98
CA LYS A 125 -7.02 -10.96 -12.08
C LYS A 125 -6.25 -12.17 -11.55
N ALA A 126 -5.49 -12.88 -12.39
CA ALA A 126 -4.62 -13.98 -11.95
C ALA A 126 -3.54 -13.50 -10.95
N MET A 127 -2.95 -12.33 -11.21
CA MET A 127 -2.04 -11.66 -10.28
C MET A 127 -2.70 -11.40 -8.90
N LEU A 128 -3.92 -10.86 -8.89
CA LEU A 128 -4.64 -10.58 -7.64
C LEU A 128 -5.12 -11.84 -6.93
N ASP A 129 -5.52 -12.89 -7.66
CA ASP A 129 -5.85 -14.19 -7.08
C ASP A 129 -4.65 -14.78 -6.32
N PHE A 130 -3.45 -14.72 -6.91
CA PHE A 130 -2.23 -15.15 -6.24
C PHE A 130 -1.87 -14.27 -5.04
N ALA A 131 -1.90 -12.94 -5.19
CA ALA A 131 -1.63 -12.01 -4.10
C ALA A 131 -2.54 -12.23 -2.88
N VAL A 132 -3.83 -12.44 -3.13
CA VAL A 132 -4.83 -12.74 -2.10
C VAL A 132 -4.53 -14.10 -1.45
N LYS A 133 -4.14 -15.12 -2.21
CA LYS A 133 -3.71 -16.41 -1.67
C LYS A 133 -2.46 -16.28 -0.80
N VAL A 134 -1.45 -15.52 -1.21
CA VAL A 134 -0.26 -15.24 -0.40
C VAL A 134 -0.66 -14.55 0.92
N SER A 135 -1.56 -13.56 0.86
CA SER A 135 -2.00 -12.83 2.06
C SER A 135 -2.79 -13.71 3.05
N ALA A 136 -3.68 -14.59 2.57
CA ALA A 136 -4.56 -15.40 3.41
C ALA A 136 -4.00 -16.76 3.82
N SER A 137 -3.24 -17.41 2.93
CA SER A 137 -2.92 -18.82 3.02
C SER A 137 -1.64 -19.21 2.27
N ALA A 138 -0.58 -18.40 2.40
CA ALA A 138 0.72 -18.66 1.75
C ALA A 138 1.26 -20.08 1.95
N HIS A 139 0.97 -20.74 3.07
CA HIS A 139 1.36 -22.13 3.33
C HIS A 139 0.75 -23.17 2.37
N LEU A 140 -0.26 -22.77 1.58
CA LEU A 140 -0.90 -23.60 0.54
C LEU A 140 -0.41 -23.26 -0.88
N VAL A 141 0.54 -22.34 -1.02
CA VAL A 141 1.13 -22.01 -2.33
C VAL A 141 1.95 -23.20 -2.83
N GLY A 142 1.76 -23.57 -4.10
CA GLY A 142 2.49 -24.65 -4.75
C GLY A 142 2.54 -24.50 -6.27
N GLU A 143 3.08 -25.50 -6.96
CA GLU A 143 3.38 -25.46 -8.40
C GLU A 143 2.18 -25.07 -9.29
N ALA A 144 0.97 -25.45 -8.91
CA ALA A 144 -0.23 -25.11 -9.66
C ALA A 144 -0.50 -23.60 -9.71
N ASP A 145 -0.16 -22.86 -8.64
CA ASP A 145 -0.31 -21.39 -8.62
C ASP A 145 0.70 -20.72 -9.55
N PHE A 146 1.94 -21.22 -9.56
CA PHE A 146 3.00 -20.75 -10.45
C PHE A 146 2.64 -21.02 -11.91
N ALA A 147 2.13 -22.22 -12.22
CA ALA A 147 1.68 -22.58 -13.55
C ALA A 147 0.53 -21.67 -14.03
N ALA A 148 -0.42 -21.34 -13.16
CA ALA A 148 -1.51 -20.42 -13.48
C ALA A 148 -1.01 -19.02 -13.84
N LEU A 149 -0.02 -18.48 -13.11
CA LEU A 149 0.58 -17.18 -13.43
C LEU A 149 1.43 -17.23 -14.72
N LYS A 150 2.20 -18.30 -14.93
CA LYS A 150 2.98 -18.50 -16.16
C LYS A 150 2.10 -18.55 -17.41
N ALA A 151 0.88 -19.07 -17.31
CA ALA A 151 -0.10 -19.06 -18.40
C ALA A 151 -0.57 -17.65 -18.80
N HIS A 152 -0.30 -16.64 -17.97
CA HIS A 152 -0.57 -15.22 -18.23
C HIS A 152 0.72 -14.40 -18.43
N ASP A 153 1.83 -15.04 -18.80
CA ASP A 153 3.14 -14.41 -19.09
C ASP A 153 3.83 -13.76 -17.89
N PHE A 154 3.53 -14.18 -16.65
CA PHE A 154 4.37 -13.88 -15.49
C PHE A 154 5.56 -14.84 -15.44
N ASP A 155 6.78 -14.31 -15.29
CA ASP A 155 7.94 -15.13 -14.96
C ASP A 155 8.12 -15.29 -13.45
N GLU A 156 9.14 -16.04 -13.02
CA GLU A 156 9.36 -16.32 -11.60
C GLU A 156 9.73 -15.07 -10.79
N GLU A 157 10.40 -14.10 -11.41
CA GLU A 157 10.73 -12.82 -10.77
C GLU A 157 9.46 -11.98 -10.55
N ASP A 158 8.53 -12.00 -11.51
CA ASP A 158 7.23 -11.34 -11.33
C ASP A 158 6.41 -12.00 -10.22
N ILE A 159 6.42 -13.34 -10.14
CA ILE A 159 5.71 -14.09 -9.09
C ILE A 159 6.28 -13.73 -7.71
N TRP A 160 7.61 -13.65 -7.60
CA TRP A 160 8.28 -13.18 -6.40
C TRP A 160 7.84 -11.77 -6.01
N ASP A 161 7.76 -10.85 -6.98
CA ASP A 161 7.34 -9.47 -6.75
C ASP A 161 5.91 -9.37 -6.21
N ILE A 162 4.99 -10.16 -6.77
CA ILE A 162 3.62 -10.23 -6.29
C ILE A 162 3.58 -10.71 -4.83
N ALA A 163 4.36 -11.75 -4.51
CA ALA A 163 4.43 -12.29 -3.16
C ALA A 163 5.07 -11.30 -2.17
N ALA A 164 6.16 -10.64 -2.56
CA ALA A 164 6.90 -9.70 -1.72
C ALA A 164 6.06 -8.44 -1.40
N ILE A 165 5.37 -7.88 -2.38
CA ILE A 165 4.44 -6.75 -2.16
C ILE A 165 3.31 -7.20 -1.22
N SER A 166 2.71 -8.37 -1.46
CA SER A 166 1.65 -8.90 -0.60
C SER A 166 2.10 -9.10 0.85
N ALA A 167 3.31 -9.62 1.06
CA ALA A 167 3.88 -9.83 2.39
C ALA A 167 4.20 -8.50 3.10
N PHE A 168 4.87 -7.57 2.41
CA PHE A 168 5.22 -6.26 2.95
C PHE A 168 3.97 -5.46 3.35
N PHE A 169 2.93 -5.47 2.51
CA PHE A 169 1.68 -4.80 2.85
C PHE A 169 0.87 -5.55 3.92
N GLY A 170 1.04 -6.86 4.06
CA GLY A 170 0.57 -7.58 5.25
C GLY A 170 1.17 -7.03 6.55
N MET A 171 2.46 -6.70 6.57
CA MET A 171 3.09 -6.01 7.71
C MET A 171 2.55 -4.59 7.87
N SER A 172 2.53 -3.80 6.79
CA SER A 172 2.02 -2.41 6.80
C SER A 172 0.58 -2.34 7.32
N ASN A 173 -0.31 -3.22 6.86
CA ASN A 173 -1.70 -3.31 7.31
C ASN A 173 -1.81 -3.58 8.82
N ARG A 174 -0.99 -4.50 9.34
CA ARG A 174 -0.97 -4.83 10.78
C ARG A 174 -0.54 -3.62 11.60
N LEU A 175 0.52 -2.93 11.19
CA LEU A 175 0.97 -1.71 11.86
C LEU A 175 -0.07 -0.59 11.80
N ALA A 176 -0.67 -0.36 10.64
CA ALA A 176 -1.71 0.65 10.47
C ALA A 176 -2.96 0.36 11.32
N ASN A 177 -3.44 -0.89 11.34
CA ASN A 177 -4.59 -1.29 12.15
C ASN A 177 -4.30 -1.17 13.66
N VAL A 178 -3.13 -1.62 14.14
CA VAL A 178 -2.75 -1.53 15.56
C VAL A 178 -2.59 -0.08 16.01
N THR A 179 -1.94 0.74 15.19
CA THR A 179 -1.72 2.16 15.48
C THR A 179 -2.98 3.00 15.25
N SER A 180 -4.08 2.44 14.73
CA SER A 180 -5.27 3.20 14.32
C SER A 180 -4.91 4.34 13.36
N MET A 181 -3.99 4.06 12.43
CA MET A 181 -3.44 5.04 11.50
C MET A 181 -4.56 5.65 10.65
N ARG A 182 -4.73 6.97 10.75
CA ARG A 182 -5.79 7.67 10.01
C ARG A 182 -5.31 8.04 8.61
N PRO A 183 -6.02 7.70 7.52
CA PRO A 183 -5.68 8.23 6.20
C PRO A 183 -5.94 9.74 6.14
N ASN A 184 -5.07 10.45 5.41
CA ASN A 184 -5.22 11.86 5.11
C ASN A 184 -6.54 12.12 4.35
N ALA A 185 -7.15 13.29 4.55
CA ALA A 185 -8.42 13.64 3.90
C ALA A 185 -8.26 13.76 2.38
N GLU A 186 -7.10 14.22 1.94
CA GLU A 186 -6.68 14.39 0.56
C GLU A 186 -6.82 13.10 -0.26
N PHE A 187 -6.48 11.94 0.33
CA PHE A 187 -6.60 10.64 -0.35
C PHE A 187 -8.04 10.25 -0.70
N TYR A 188 -9.05 10.77 0.01
CA TYR A 188 -10.44 10.45 -0.30
C TYR A 188 -10.91 11.07 -1.62
N ALA A 189 -10.37 12.24 -1.98
CA ALA A 189 -10.73 12.97 -3.20
C ALA A 189 -9.73 12.75 -4.35
N LEU A 190 -8.47 12.42 -4.04
CA LEU A 190 -7.42 12.32 -5.05
C LEU A 190 -7.74 11.25 -6.11
N GLY A 191 -7.75 11.67 -7.38
CA GLY A 191 -7.99 10.80 -8.54
C GLY A 191 -9.45 10.38 -8.76
N ARG A 192 -10.43 10.99 -8.06
CA ARG A 192 -11.86 10.81 -8.33
C ARG A 192 -12.39 11.84 -9.33
#